data_AF-A0A086B0A1-F1
#
_entry.id   AF-A0A086B0A1-F1
#
_cell.length_a   1.000
_cell.length_b   1.000
_cell.length_c   1.000
_cell.angle_alpha   90.00
_cell.angle_beta   90.00
_cell.angle_gamma   90.00
#
_symmetry.space_group_name_H-M   'P 1'
#
loop_
_entity.id
_entity.type
_entity.pdbx_description
1 polymer ?
#
loop_
_entity_poly.entity_id
_entity_poly.type
_entity_poly.pdbx_seq_one_letter_code
_entity_poly.pdbx_strand_id
1 'polypeptide(L)'
;MNTVIKELLDELIQYRKNRKPIKYLQKAFDEMGDSEIYFPIGYLLSWHKGYFFGTEKADNFEIDSGVEYQKNIELFENCPELKKVFSVHKDHIGWSSDLSEEEQDEIRNYIHENYIVQIRIRRDASLKKK
;
A
#
# COMPACT_ATOMS: atom_id res chain seq x y z
N MET A 1 -4.47 11.59 -13.94
CA MET A 1 -3.43 10.80 -13.27
C MET A 1 -2.29 10.47 -14.21
N ASN A 2 -1.04 10.62 -13.74
CA ASN A 2 0.18 10.26 -14.47
C ASN A 2 0.20 8.77 -14.87
N THR A 3 0.59 8.45 -16.11
CA THR A 3 0.61 7.07 -16.63
C THR A 3 1.47 6.13 -15.79
N VAL A 4 2.63 6.57 -15.33
CA VAL A 4 3.54 5.74 -14.51
C VAL A 4 2.92 5.46 -13.14
N ILE A 5 2.28 6.46 -12.53
CA ILE A 5 1.57 6.29 -11.25
C ILE A 5 0.43 5.30 -11.44
N LYS A 6 -0.36 5.44 -12.50
CA LYS A 6 -1.46 4.52 -12.80
C LYS A 6 -0.96 3.08 -12.97
N GLU A 7 0.03 2.86 -13.84
CA GLU A 7 0.59 1.53 -14.09
C GLU A 7 1.15 0.90 -12.80
N LEU A 8 1.82 1.69 -11.96
CA LEU A 8 2.30 1.25 -10.65
C LEU A 8 1.15 0.82 -9.76
N LEU A 9 0.13 1.66 -9.58
CA LEU A 9 -1.03 1.35 -8.73
C LEU A 9 -1.80 0.12 -9.21
N ASP A 10 -1.96 -0.02 -10.54
CA ASP A 10 -2.55 -1.21 -11.14
C ASP A 10 -1.76 -2.46 -10.78
N GLU A 11 -0.43 -2.39 -10.86
CA GLU A 11 0.46 -3.48 -10.46
C GLU A 11 0.34 -3.79 -8.97
N LEU A 12 0.34 -2.78 -8.08
CA LEU A 12 0.17 -2.98 -6.64
C LEU A 12 -1.16 -3.70 -6.32
N ILE A 13 -2.25 -3.23 -6.92
CA ILE A 13 -3.60 -3.78 -6.73
C ILE A 13 -3.69 -5.21 -7.28
N GLN A 14 -3.12 -5.46 -8.46
CA GLN A 14 -3.08 -6.77 -9.07
C GLN A 14 -2.23 -7.74 -8.24
N TYR A 15 -1.05 -7.32 -7.79
CA TYR A 15 -0.17 -8.11 -6.95
C TYR A 15 -0.86 -8.56 -5.66
N ARG A 16 -1.67 -7.71 -5.03
CA ARG A 16 -2.48 -8.10 -3.86
C ARG A 16 -3.50 -9.20 -4.16
N LYS A 17 -3.94 -9.34 -5.41
CA LYS A 17 -4.91 -10.37 -5.84
C LYS A 17 -4.22 -11.68 -6.21
N ASN A 18 -3.11 -11.62 -6.94
CA ASN A 18 -2.52 -12.79 -7.60
C ASN A 18 -1.10 -13.15 -7.13
N ARG A 19 -0.46 -12.30 -6.31
CA ARG A 19 0.93 -12.42 -5.83
C ARG A 19 1.96 -12.56 -6.95
N LYS A 20 1.70 -11.93 -8.10
CA LYS A 20 2.62 -11.94 -9.24
C LYS A 20 3.05 -10.51 -9.55
N PRO A 21 4.31 -10.14 -9.29
CA PRO A 21 4.85 -8.89 -9.81
C PRO A 21 4.85 -8.92 -11.35
N ILE A 22 4.91 -7.74 -11.98
CA ILE A 22 4.87 -7.62 -13.44
C ILE A 22 6.08 -6.84 -13.94
N LYS A 23 6.36 -5.68 -13.36
CA LYS A 23 7.34 -4.73 -13.87
C LYS A 23 8.02 -3.98 -12.74
N TYR A 24 7.30 -3.11 -12.05
CA TYR A 24 7.84 -2.23 -11.02
C TYR A 24 8.16 -3.00 -9.74
N LEU A 25 7.30 -3.95 -9.36
CA LEU A 25 7.51 -4.75 -8.15
C LEU A 25 8.48 -5.93 -8.36
N GLN A 26 8.88 -6.23 -9.61
CA GLN A 26 9.68 -7.42 -9.92
C GLN A 26 10.99 -7.44 -9.13
N LYS A 27 11.72 -6.32 -9.12
CA LYS A 27 12.98 -6.22 -8.39
C LYS A 27 12.79 -6.39 -6.89
N ALA A 28 11.80 -5.71 -6.29
CA ALA A 28 11.51 -5.84 -4.87
C ALA A 28 11.09 -7.27 -4.49
N PHE A 29 10.35 -7.94 -5.38
CA PHE A 29 9.96 -9.34 -5.20
C PHE A 29 11.17 -10.29 -5.25
N ASP A 30 12.10 -10.08 -6.19
CA ASP A 30 13.28 -10.93 -6.35
C ASP A 30 14.28 -10.76 -5.19
N GLU A 31 14.46 -9.54 -4.69
CA GLU A 31 15.42 -9.22 -3.63
C GLU A 31 14.88 -9.48 -2.22
N MET A 32 13.63 -9.12 -1.94
CA MET A 32 13.04 -9.21 -0.60
C MET A 32 12.15 -10.45 -0.41
N GLY A 33 11.54 -10.95 -1.49
CA GLY A 33 10.58 -12.05 -1.46
C GLY A 33 9.14 -11.64 -1.20
N ASP A 34 8.21 -12.53 -1.57
CA ASP A 34 6.75 -12.33 -1.48
C ASP A 34 6.29 -11.93 -0.06
N SER A 35 6.80 -12.60 0.97
CA SER A 35 6.37 -12.37 2.36
C SER A 35 6.68 -10.95 2.83
N GLU A 36 7.79 -10.38 2.36
CA GLU A 36 8.31 -9.11 2.82
C GLU A 36 7.61 -7.93 2.17
N ILE A 37 7.22 -8.04 0.90
CA ILE A 37 6.54 -6.95 0.19
C ILE A 37 5.01 -7.04 0.29
N TYR A 38 4.45 -8.22 0.52
CA TYR A 38 3.00 -8.43 0.55
C TYR A 38 2.29 -7.54 1.57
N PHE A 39 2.78 -7.52 2.81
CA PHE A 39 2.15 -6.73 3.88
C PHE A 39 2.31 -5.22 3.69
N PRO A 40 3.52 -4.68 3.45
CA PRO A 40 3.71 -3.24 3.18
C PRO A 40 2.81 -2.72 2.06
N ILE A 41 2.73 -3.41 0.92
CA ILE A 41 1.84 -3.01 -0.18
C ILE A 41 0.37 -3.06 0.25
N GLY A 42 0.01 -4.06 1.04
CA GLY A 42 -1.33 -4.17 1.61
C GLY A 42 -1.68 -2.98 2.51
N TYR A 43 -0.76 -2.54 3.35
CA TYR A 43 -0.95 -1.38 4.24
C TYR A 43 -1.07 -0.08 3.45
N LEU A 44 -0.17 0.16 2.49
CA LEU A 44 -0.24 1.34 1.61
C LEU A 44 -1.61 1.46 0.94
N LEU A 45 -2.12 0.39 0.33
CA LEU A 45 -3.43 0.42 -0.33
C LEU A 45 -4.60 0.52 0.66
N SER A 46 -4.45 -0.05 1.87
CA SER A 46 -5.50 -0.03 2.89
C SER A 46 -5.60 1.30 3.63
N TRP A 47 -4.50 2.05 3.76
CA TRP A 47 -4.48 3.39 4.32
C TRP A 47 -5.52 4.30 3.64
N HIS A 48 -5.54 4.31 2.31
CA HIS A 48 -6.51 5.08 1.53
C HIS A 48 -7.95 4.64 1.78
N LYS A 49 -8.19 3.35 2.04
CA LYS A 49 -9.50 2.86 2.44
C LYS A 49 -9.89 3.35 3.83
N GLY A 50 -8.96 3.28 4.78
CA GLY A 50 -9.16 3.75 6.14
C GLY A 50 -9.54 5.23 6.20
N TYR A 51 -8.97 6.06 5.32
CA TYR A 51 -9.37 7.46 5.19
C TYR A 51 -10.87 7.61 4.86
N PHE A 52 -11.38 6.87 3.87
CA PHE A 52 -12.82 6.91 3.54
C PHE A 52 -13.73 6.36 4.65
N PHE A 53 -13.21 5.48 5.50
CA PHE A 53 -13.93 4.97 6.67
C PHE A 53 -13.76 5.86 7.92
N GLY A 54 -12.98 6.93 7.84
CA GLY A 54 -12.70 7.82 8.96
C GLY A 54 -11.78 7.21 10.03
N THR A 55 -11.04 6.16 9.70
CA THR A 55 -10.14 5.45 10.64
C THR A 55 -8.67 5.86 10.50
N GLU A 56 -8.31 6.52 9.40
CA GLU A 56 -6.94 6.95 9.10
C GLU A 56 -6.88 8.42 8.73
N LYS A 57 -5.71 9.05 8.93
CA LYS A 57 -5.46 10.44 8.53
C LYS A 57 -5.26 10.53 7.01
N ALA A 58 -5.59 11.70 6.46
CA ALA A 58 -5.44 11.96 5.03
C ALA A 58 -3.96 12.01 4.61
N ASP A 59 -3.14 12.64 5.45
CA ASP A 59 -1.82 13.13 5.04
C ASP A 59 -0.71 12.11 5.29
N ASN A 60 -0.90 11.23 6.28
CA ASN A 60 0.09 10.24 6.65
C ASN A 60 -0.49 8.92 7.17
N PHE A 61 0.28 7.85 6.95
CA PHE A 61 0.10 6.53 7.53
C PHE A 61 1.20 6.30 8.57
N GLU A 62 0.83 6.14 9.84
CA GLU A 62 1.78 5.93 10.92
C GLU A 62 2.43 4.54 10.82
N ILE A 63 3.76 4.49 10.96
CA ILE A 63 4.53 3.23 10.95
C ILE A 63 5.48 3.19 12.14
N ASP A 64 5.79 2.00 12.66
CA ASP A 64 6.80 1.89 13.69
C ASP A 64 8.21 2.14 13.11
N SER A 65 8.96 3.01 13.78
CA SER A 65 10.36 3.35 13.48
C SER A 65 11.36 2.19 13.57
N GLY A 66 10.90 1.00 13.99
CA GLY A 66 11.68 -0.23 14.05
C GLY A 66 11.70 -1.02 12.72
N VAL A 67 11.29 -2.28 12.80
CA VAL A 67 11.38 -3.23 11.68
C VAL A 67 10.52 -2.79 10.49
N GLU A 68 9.38 -2.15 10.73
CA GLU A 68 8.47 -1.70 9.66
C GLU A 68 9.09 -0.57 8.84
N TYR A 69 9.71 0.41 9.47
CA TYR A 69 10.46 1.46 8.78
C TYR A 69 11.54 0.89 7.85
N GLN A 70 12.36 -0.04 8.35
CA GLN A 70 13.42 -0.66 7.55
C GLN A 70 12.87 -1.40 6.32
N LYS A 71 11.79 -2.18 6.49
CA LYS A 71 11.14 -2.89 5.38
C LYS A 71 10.56 -1.94 4.34
N ASN A 72 9.96 -0.83 4.77
CA ASN A 72 9.42 0.17 3.85
C ASN A 72 10.54 0.90 3.08
N ILE A 73 11.68 1.19 3.71
CA ILE A 73 12.84 1.73 2.99
C ILE A 73 13.31 0.75 1.92
N GLU A 74 13.56 -0.50 2.27
CA GLU A 74 14.05 -1.52 1.34
C GLU A 74 13.10 -1.73 0.16
N LEU A 75 11.78 -1.69 0.43
CA LEU A 75 10.76 -1.72 -0.63
C LEU A 75 10.90 -0.53 -1.59
N PHE A 76 11.07 0.69 -1.06
CA PHE A 76 11.17 1.91 -1.87
C PHE A 76 12.53 2.05 -2.58
N GLU A 77 13.57 1.41 -2.07
CA GLU A 77 14.88 1.29 -2.75
C GLU A 77 14.81 0.31 -3.92
N ASN A 78 14.04 -0.77 -3.77
CA ASN A 78 13.85 -1.77 -4.82
C ASN A 78 12.71 -1.45 -5.80
N CYS A 79 11.81 -0.53 -5.45
CA CYS A 79 10.73 -0.02 -6.30
C CYS A 79 10.71 1.53 -6.23
N PRO A 80 11.67 2.21 -6.89
CA PRO A 80 11.81 3.68 -6.80
C PRO A 80 10.60 4.44 -7.33
N GLU A 81 9.77 3.83 -8.17
CA GLU A 81 8.53 4.42 -8.66
C GLU A 81 7.53 4.72 -7.54
N LEU A 82 7.61 4.00 -6.41
CA LEU A 82 6.81 4.33 -5.22
C LEU A 82 7.13 5.74 -4.71
N LYS A 83 8.36 6.23 -4.88
CA LYS A 83 8.76 7.59 -4.47
C LYS A 83 8.05 8.70 -5.25
N LYS A 84 7.46 8.37 -6.40
CA LYS A 84 6.63 9.32 -7.17
C LYS A 84 5.26 9.53 -6.55
N VAL A 85 4.83 8.60 -5.68
CA VAL A 85 3.50 8.64 -5.05
C VAL A 85 3.62 8.91 -3.55
N PHE A 86 4.55 8.23 -2.91
CA PHE A 86 4.68 8.19 -1.46
C PHE A 86 6.08 8.63 -1.02
N SER A 87 6.18 9.15 0.18
CA SER A 87 7.45 9.43 0.87
C SER A 87 7.53 8.61 2.15
N VAL A 88 8.68 7.98 2.41
CA VAL A 88 8.90 7.25 3.67
C VAL A 88 9.66 8.16 4.62
N HIS A 89 9.07 8.40 5.79
CA HIS A 89 9.67 9.08 6.92
C HIS A 89 9.89 8.08 8.07
N LYS A 90 10.61 8.50 9.11
CA LYS A 90 11.02 7.61 10.20
C LYS A 90 9.84 6.99 10.97
N ASP A 91 8.72 7.70 11.04
CA ASP A 91 7.54 7.40 11.85
C ASP A 91 6.25 7.34 11.01
N HIS A 92 6.32 7.68 9.73
CA HIS A 92 5.14 7.68 8.88
C HIS A 92 5.49 7.54 7.40
N ILE A 93 4.49 7.16 6.60
CA ILE A 93 4.50 7.28 5.15
C ILE A 93 3.56 8.41 4.77
N GLY A 94 4.03 9.35 3.97
CA GLY A 94 3.25 10.48 3.47
C GLY A 94 3.11 10.44 1.95
N TRP A 95 2.49 11.50 1.41
CA TRP A 95 2.51 11.77 -0.02
C TRP A 95 3.85 12.33 -0.47
N SER A 96 4.23 12.02 -1.70
CA SER A 96 5.39 12.66 -2.32
C SER A 96 5.17 14.17 -2.43
N SER A 97 6.23 14.95 -2.20
CA SER A 97 6.21 16.42 -2.32
C SER A 97 5.92 16.91 -3.75
N ASP A 98 6.05 16.02 -4.73
CA ASP A 98 5.82 16.32 -6.13
C ASP A 98 4.33 16.25 -6.53
N LEU A 99 3.45 15.81 -5.62
CA LEU A 99 2.01 15.69 -5.88
C LEU A 99 1.23 16.86 -5.29
N SER A 100 0.41 17.49 -6.12
CA SER A 100 -0.61 18.43 -5.68
C SER A 100 -1.75 17.73 -4.91
N GLU A 101 -2.51 18.50 -4.11
CA GLU A 101 -3.68 17.97 -3.38
C GLU A 101 -4.70 17.31 -4.34
N GLU A 102 -4.93 17.91 -5.52
CA GLU A 102 -5.82 17.35 -6.55
C GLU A 102 -5.34 15.98 -7.04
N GLU A 103 -4.03 15.81 -7.24
CA GLU A 103 -3.45 14.52 -7.65
C GLU A 103 -3.49 13.49 -6.53
N GLN A 104 -3.27 13.90 -5.29
CA GLN A 104 -3.39 13.02 -4.12
C GLN A 104 -4.81 12.48 -3.99
N ASP A 105 -5.82 13.35 -4.16
CA ASP A 105 -7.22 12.95 -4.14
C ASP A 105 -7.59 12.07 -5.33
N GLU A 106 -7.08 12.36 -6.53
CA GLU A 106 -7.27 11.50 -7.70
C GLU A 106 -6.72 10.09 -7.46
N ILE A 107 -5.50 9.98 -6.92
CA ILE A 107 -4.86 8.70 -6.58
C ILE A 107 -5.64 7.98 -5.48
N ARG A 108 -6.04 8.70 -4.42
CA ARG A 108 -6.78 8.12 -3.30
C ARG A 108 -8.12 7.55 -3.75
N ASN A 109 -8.86 8.30 -4.57
CA ASN A 109 -10.11 7.84 -5.19
C ASN A 109 -9.87 6.61 -6.06
N TYR A 110 -8.83 6.63 -6.90
CA TYR A 110 -8.49 5.49 -7.75
C TYR A 110 -8.25 4.21 -6.96
N ILE A 111 -7.46 4.29 -5.89
CA ILE A 111 -7.18 3.14 -5.01
C ILE A 111 -8.47 2.69 -4.33
N HIS A 112 -9.30 3.62 -3.85
CA HIS A 112 -10.57 3.28 -3.23
C HIS A 112 -11.49 2.53 -4.19
N GLU A 113 -11.63 2.96 -5.44
CA GLU A 113 -12.54 2.31 -6.38
C GLU A 113 -12.04 0.93 -6.82
N ASN A 114 -10.72 0.74 -6.93
CA ASN A 114 -10.13 -0.44 -7.57
C ASN A 114 -9.56 -1.50 -6.61
N TYR A 115 -9.23 -1.11 -5.37
CA TYR A 115 -8.71 -2.01 -4.35
C TYR A 115 -9.82 -2.53 -3.43
N ILE A 116 -9.95 -3.85 -3.32
CA ILE A 116 -10.89 -4.52 -2.43
C ILE A 116 -10.10 -5.11 -1.25
N VAL A 117 -10.34 -4.59 -0.05
CA VAL A 117 -9.74 -5.13 1.17
C VAL A 117 -10.36 -6.50 1.45
N GLN A 118 -9.55 -7.55 1.38
CA GLN A 118 -10.01 -8.89 1.74
C GLN A 118 -10.12 -9.01 3.27
N ILE A 119 -11.31 -8.74 3.82
CA ILE A 119 -11.62 -9.01 5.22
C ILE A 119 -11.85 -10.52 5.36
N ARG A 120 -10.90 -11.22 5.99
CA ARG A 120 -11.15 -12.59 6.46
C ARG A 120 -12.02 -12.51 7.71
N ILE A 121 -13.33 -12.66 7.55
CA ILE A 121 -14.24 -12.91 8.68
C ILE A 121 -13.87 -14.27 9.25
N ARG A 122 -13.17 -14.29 10.40
CA ARG A 122 -13.10 -15.50 11.23
C ARG A 122 -14.51 -15.73 11.75
N ARG A 123 -15.24 -16.69 11.18
CA ARG A 123 -16.44 -17.21 11.83
C ARG A 123 -15.97 -17.87 13.12
N ASP A 124 -16.15 -17.15 14.23
CA ASP A 124 -15.92 -17.67 15.57
C ASP A 124 -16.71 -18.98 15.72
N ALA A 125 -16.00 -20.10 15.87
CA ALA A 125 -16.58 -21.43 15.99
C ALA A 125 -17.09 -21.70 17.42
N SER A 126 -17.64 -20.69 18.08
CA SER A 126 -18.08 -20.72 19.48
C SER A 126 -19.61 -20.82 19.65
N LEU A 127 -20.39 -20.93 18.57
CA LEU A 127 -21.83 -21.21 18.64
C LEU A 127 -22.17 -22.70 18.46
N LYS A 128 -21.63 -23.57 19.31
CA LYS A 128 -22.22 -24.88 19.69
C LYS A 128 -21.77 -25.13 21.14
N LYS A 129 -22.65 -25.22 22.13
CA LYS A 129 -23.69 -26.25 22.28
C LYS A 129 -24.87 -25.69 23.07
N LYS A 130 -26.08 -26.05 22.61
CA LYS A 130 -27.30 -26.11 23.42
C LYS A 130 -27.17 -27.19 24.48
#